data_AF-A0AAN8GFE1-F1
#
_entry.id   AF-A0AAN8GFE1-F1
#
_cell.length_a   1.000
_cell.length_b   1.000
_cell.length_c   1.000
_cell.angle_alpha   90.00
_cell.angle_beta   90.00
_cell.angle_gamma   90.00
#
_symmetry.space_group_name_H-M   'P 1'
#
loop_
_entity.id
_entity.type
_entity.pdbx_description
1 polymer ?
#
loop_
_entity_poly.entity_id
_entity_poly.type
_entity_poly.pdbx_seq_one_letter_code
_entity_poly.pdbx_strand_id
1 'polypeptide(L)'
;MLFCSFPSSPGGVKMSDDDDVPVTKRSRVYYGSLEERERERLGGERGRDALKAGIKAGNINISSGEYLEMEERVNEHQNDALAAFERRRRARQITVSTDDSEVKAGLRALGEPIVLFGEGPADRRERLRGVLSVVGPDALKKSRREEERGKKSQDECQQTWYHEGSASLKDARLWLAKYSLPR
;
A
#
# COMPACT_ATOMS: atom_id res chain seq x y z
N MET A 1 52.03 -39.36 -16.98
CA MET A 1 51.29 -38.62 -15.93
C MET A 1 50.11 -39.48 -15.52
N LEU A 2 49.98 -39.73 -14.21
CA LEU A 2 49.17 -40.79 -13.61
C LEU A 2 47.68 -40.63 -13.91
N PHE A 3 47.06 -41.69 -14.44
CA PHE A 3 45.64 -41.96 -14.29
C PHE A 3 45.41 -42.62 -12.93
N CYS A 4 44.76 -41.92 -12.01
CA CYS A 4 44.21 -42.52 -10.79
C CYS A 4 42.71 -42.70 -10.98
N SER A 5 42.30 -43.92 -11.32
CA SER A 5 40.96 -44.46 -11.06
C SER A 5 40.65 -44.38 -9.57
N PHE A 6 39.44 -43.94 -9.20
CA PHE A 6 38.92 -44.12 -7.85
C PHE A 6 37.78 -45.16 -7.86
N PRO A 7 37.79 -46.13 -6.93
CA PRO A 7 36.91 -47.29 -6.91
C PRO A 7 35.56 -47.05 -6.23
N SER A 8 34.63 -47.96 -6.53
CA SER A 8 33.30 -48.13 -5.93
C SER A 8 33.34 -48.80 -4.53
N SER A 9 32.30 -48.52 -3.73
CA SER A 9 31.74 -49.25 -2.56
C SER A 9 32.32 -48.99 -1.15
N PRO A 10 31.65 -49.36 -0.03
CA PRO A 10 30.21 -49.57 0.29
C PRO A 10 29.74 -49.01 1.67
N GLY A 11 28.41 -48.91 1.90
CA GLY A 11 27.76 -49.28 3.19
C GLY A 11 27.61 -48.27 4.36
N GLY A 12 26.42 -48.29 4.98
CA GLY A 12 26.07 -47.68 6.29
C GLY A 12 25.23 -46.39 6.15
N VAL A 13 24.09 -46.16 6.79
CA VAL A 13 23.53 -46.64 8.07
C VAL A 13 22.00 -46.62 7.96
N LYS A 14 21.33 -47.65 8.49
CA LYS A 14 19.89 -47.68 8.74
C LYS A 14 19.58 -46.77 9.92
N MET A 15 18.79 -45.72 9.73
CA MET A 15 18.15 -45.00 10.84
C MET A 15 16.80 -45.64 11.12
N SER A 16 16.75 -46.39 12.22
CA SER A 16 15.51 -46.73 12.91
C SER A 16 14.95 -45.46 13.52
N ASP A 17 13.71 -45.12 13.18
CA ASP A 17 12.93 -44.08 13.85
C ASP A 17 11.67 -44.76 14.40
N ASP A 18 11.78 -45.17 15.67
CA ASP A 18 10.64 -45.55 16.51
C ASP A 18 10.12 -44.25 17.13
N ASP A 19 9.08 -43.67 16.53
CA ASP A 19 8.23 -42.65 17.16
C ASP A 19 6.77 -43.10 17.04
N ASP A 20 6.30 -43.77 18.10
CA ASP A 20 4.93 -44.24 18.28
C ASP A 20 4.03 -43.04 18.70
N VAL A 21 3.59 -42.25 17.71
CA VAL A 21 2.61 -41.17 17.91
C VAL A 21 1.19 -41.73 17.81
N PRO A 22 0.29 -41.50 18.81
CA PRO A 22 -1.07 -42.03 18.74
C PRO A 22 -1.85 -41.37 17.61
N VAL A 23 -2.15 -42.15 16.56
CA VAL A 23 -2.96 -41.71 15.41
C VAL A 23 -4.38 -41.38 15.88
N THR A 24 -4.66 -40.09 16.10
CA THR A 24 -6.03 -39.61 16.29
C THR A 24 -6.82 -39.89 15.00
N LYS A 25 -7.90 -40.68 15.09
CA LYS A 25 -8.76 -41.02 13.95
C LYS A 25 -9.26 -39.75 13.27
N ARG A 26 -8.73 -39.43 12.09
CA ARG A 26 -9.21 -38.29 11.28
C ARG A 26 -10.64 -38.58 10.83
N SER A 27 -11.58 -37.72 11.21
CA SER A 27 -12.96 -37.81 10.75
C SER A 27 -12.99 -37.71 9.23
N ARG A 28 -13.61 -38.70 8.58
CA ARG A 28 -13.82 -38.77 7.13
C ARG A 28 -14.48 -37.48 6.65
N VAL A 29 -13.75 -36.66 5.91
CA VAL A 29 -14.29 -35.43 5.31
C VAL A 29 -15.25 -35.85 4.19
N TYR A 30 -16.53 -35.54 4.38
CA TYR A 30 -17.57 -35.76 3.38
C TYR A 30 -17.66 -34.52 2.50
N TYR A 31 -17.42 -34.67 1.20
CA TYR A 31 -17.66 -33.61 0.20
C TYR A 31 -19.05 -33.80 -0.39
N GLY A 32 -19.99 -32.97 0.04
CA GLY A 32 -21.38 -32.85 -0.40
C GLY A 32 -21.99 -31.55 0.15
N SER A 33 -23.13 -31.08 -0.38
CA SER A 33 -23.74 -29.81 0.07
C SER A 33 -24.01 -29.83 1.58
N LEU A 34 -23.34 -28.93 2.31
CA LEU A 34 -23.43 -28.76 3.77
C LEU A 34 -24.68 -27.98 4.21
N GLU A 35 -25.56 -27.62 3.26
CA GLU A 35 -26.72 -26.75 3.49
C GLU A 35 -27.71 -27.31 4.52
N GLU A 36 -27.86 -28.63 4.59
CA GLU A 36 -28.81 -29.26 5.51
C GLU A 36 -28.32 -29.25 6.98
N ARG A 37 -27.01 -29.40 7.17
CA ARG A 37 -26.37 -29.36 8.50
C ARG A 37 -26.22 -27.93 9.04
N GLU A 38 -26.03 -26.96 8.15
CA GLU A 38 -26.10 -25.53 8.46
C GLU A 38 -27.53 -25.11 8.83
N ARG A 39 -28.56 -25.61 8.12
CA ARG A 39 -29.96 -25.34 8.43
C ARG A 39 -30.36 -25.87 9.81
N GLU A 40 -29.86 -27.04 10.21
CA GLU A 40 -30.09 -27.61 11.54
C GLU A 40 -29.40 -26.80 12.66
N ARG A 41 -28.21 -26.23 12.41
CA ARG A 41 -27.54 -25.29 13.34
C ARG A 41 -28.25 -23.94 13.44
N LEU A 42 -28.81 -23.45 12.32
CA LEU A 42 -29.52 -22.17 12.24
C LEU A 42 -30.98 -22.24 12.71
N GLY A 43 -31.56 -23.44 12.82
CA GLY A 43 -32.86 -23.71 13.47
C GLY A 43 -32.84 -23.55 15.00
N GLY A 44 -32.07 -22.58 15.51
CA GLY A 44 -31.78 -22.36 16.92
C GLY A 44 -32.89 -21.62 17.67
N GLU A 45 -34.12 -22.13 17.67
CA GLU A 45 -35.14 -21.66 18.62
C GLU A 45 -34.71 -21.94 20.07
N ARG A 46 -34.04 -23.08 20.30
CA ARG A 46 -33.51 -23.47 21.62
C ARG A 46 -32.43 -22.53 22.15
N GLY A 47 -31.68 -21.86 21.26
CA GLY A 47 -30.61 -20.93 21.66
C GLY A 47 -31.16 -19.63 22.25
N ARG A 48 -32.26 -19.12 21.69
CA ARG A 48 -32.93 -17.92 22.22
C ARG A 48 -33.65 -18.19 23.53
N ASP A 49 -34.29 -19.35 23.65
CA ASP A 49 -34.95 -19.76 24.90
C ASP A 49 -33.96 -20.05 26.02
N ALA A 50 -32.83 -20.71 25.72
CA ALA A 50 -31.74 -20.91 26.68
C ALA A 50 -31.13 -19.57 27.13
N LEU A 51 -30.95 -18.62 26.20
CA LEU A 51 -30.46 -17.28 26.51
C LEU A 51 -31.46 -16.51 27.40
N LYS A 52 -32.76 -16.59 27.10
CA LYS A 52 -33.83 -15.95 27.88
C LYS A 52 -34.00 -16.56 29.27
N ALA A 53 -33.86 -17.88 29.39
CA ALA A 53 -33.87 -18.58 30.67
C ALA A 53 -32.66 -18.21 31.54
N GLY A 54 -31.47 -18.08 30.93
CA GLY A 54 -30.25 -17.64 31.63
C GLY A 54 -30.36 -16.22 32.18
N ILE A 55 -30.97 -15.30 31.42
CA ILE A 55 -31.26 -13.93 31.88
C ILE A 55 -32.24 -13.95 33.05
N LYS A 56 -33.34 -14.72 32.94
CA LYS A 56 -34.36 -14.80 34.01
C LYS A 56 -33.85 -15.46 35.29
N ALA A 57 -32.94 -16.43 35.17
CA ALA A 57 -32.31 -17.11 36.31
C ALA A 57 -31.31 -16.21 37.07
N GLY A 58 -31.01 -15.01 36.56
CA GLY A 58 -29.99 -14.13 37.13
C GLY A 58 -28.56 -14.60 36.83
N ASN A 59 -28.40 -15.63 35.99
CA ASN A 59 -27.09 -16.17 35.60
C ASN A 59 -26.42 -15.29 34.54
N ILE A 60 -27.17 -14.41 33.89
CA ILE A 60 -26.67 -13.45 32.89
C ILE A 60 -27.04 -12.06 33.36
N ASN A 61 -26.04 -11.30 33.81
CA ASN A 61 -26.21 -9.94 34.29
C ASN A 61 -26.08 -8.96 33.11
N ILE A 62 -27.13 -8.82 32.30
CA ILE A 62 -27.20 -7.73 31.30
C ILE A 62 -27.70 -6.50 32.04
N SER A 63 -26.78 -5.72 32.60
CA SER A 63 -27.10 -4.37 33.07
C SER A 63 -27.51 -3.52 31.87
N SER A 64 -28.80 -3.20 31.77
CA SER A 64 -29.40 -2.47 30.66
C SER A 64 -29.30 -0.95 30.83
N GLY A 65 -28.12 -0.38 31.15
CA GLY A 65 -28.12 1.07 31.38
C GLY A 65 -26.84 1.81 31.74
N GLU A 66 -25.67 1.18 31.87
CA GLU A 66 -24.40 1.91 32.02
C GLU A 66 -23.32 1.20 31.20
N TYR A 67 -23.33 1.45 29.89
CA TYR A 67 -22.20 1.10 29.04
C TYR A 67 -21.08 2.11 29.32
N LEU A 68 -20.13 1.68 30.14
CA LEU A 68 -18.96 2.45 30.53
C LEU A 68 -18.16 2.94 29.30
N GLU A 69 -17.69 4.18 29.39
CA GLU A 69 -16.65 4.88 28.60
C GLU A 69 -15.36 4.07 28.28
N MET A 70 -15.24 2.84 28.80
CA MET A 70 -14.15 1.90 28.53
C MET A 70 -14.28 1.17 27.18
N GLU A 71 -15.50 0.94 26.67
CA GLU A 71 -15.71 0.27 25.37
C GLU A 71 -15.27 1.14 24.20
N GLU A 72 -15.39 2.47 24.30
CA GLU A 72 -14.99 3.42 23.26
C GLU A 72 -13.48 3.37 23.00
N ARG A 73 -12.65 3.33 24.05
CA ARG A 73 -11.18 3.29 23.93
C ARG A 73 -10.67 1.95 23.42
N VAL A 74 -11.31 0.84 23.79
CA VAL A 74 -10.95 -0.50 23.28
C VAL A 74 -11.37 -0.64 21.83
N ASN A 75 -12.51 -0.05 21.45
CA ASN A 75 -12.98 0.01 20.07
C ASN A 75 -12.06 0.89 19.20
N GLU A 76 -11.57 2.04 19.70
CA GLU A 76 -10.58 2.88 19.01
C GLU A 76 -9.30 2.10 18.67
N HIS A 77 -8.70 1.40 19.65
CA HIS A 77 -7.49 0.60 19.41
C HIS A 77 -7.73 -0.55 18.41
N GLN A 78 -8.92 -1.16 18.46
CA GLN A 78 -9.32 -2.19 17.50
C GLN A 78 -9.56 -1.60 16.10
N ASN A 79 -10.19 -0.43 16.00
CA ASN A 79 -10.43 0.28 14.74
C ASN A 79 -9.13 0.77 14.12
N ASP A 80 -8.18 1.24 14.92
CA ASP A 80 -6.84 1.63 14.46
C ASP A 80 -6.05 0.43 13.93
N ALA A 81 -6.15 -0.71 14.62
CA ALA A 81 -5.55 -1.96 14.16
C ALA A 81 -6.18 -2.43 12.84
N LEU A 82 -7.51 -2.37 12.70
CA LEU A 82 -8.23 -2.69 11.47
C LEU A 82 -7.84 -1.73 10.34
N ALA A 83 -7.79 -0.42 10.59
CA ALA A 83 -7.37 0.58 9.62
C ALA A 83 -5.93 0.37 9.16
N ALA A 84 -5.02 -0.03 10.05
CA ALA A 84 -3.65 -0.39 9.71
C ALA A 84 -3.58 -1.64 8.80
N PHE A 85 -4.41 -2.64 9.08
CA PHE A 85 -4.52 -3.84 8.24
C PHE A 85 -5.07 -3.53 6.86
N GLU A 86 -6.08 -2.68 6.77
CA GLU A 86 -6.64 -2.26 5.48
C GLU A 86 -5.64 -1.44 4.67
N ARG A 87 -4.85 -0.55 5.31
CA ARG A 87 -3.72 0.14 4.66
C ARG A 87 -2.72 -0.86 4.09
N ARG A 88 -2.36 -1.89 4.86
CA ARG A 88 -1.44 -2.96 4.41
C ARG A 88 -2.03 -3.81 3.28
N ARG A 89 -3.34 -4.05 3.28
CA ARG A 89 -4.03 -4.79 2.22
C ARG A 89 -4.08 -3.96 0.93
N ARG A 90 -4.38 -2.66 1.02
CA ARG A 90 -4.36 -1.73 -0.11
C ARG A 90 -2.94 -1.59 -0.69
N ALA A 91 -1.91 -1.49 0.15
CA ALA A 91 -0.50 -1.43 -0.29
C ALA A 91 -0.11 -2.58 -1.23
N ARG A 92 -0.51 -3.81 -0.87
CA ARG A 92 -0.21 -5.02 -1.64
C ARG A 92 -1.02 -5.11 -2.93
N GLN A 93 -2.18 -4.47 -2.97
CA GLN A 93 -3.06 -4.46 -4.14
C GLN A 93 -2.70 -3.34 -5.12
N ILE A 94 -2.01 -2.28 -4.67
CA ILE A 94 -1.53 -1.20 -5.53
C ILE A 94 -0.32 -1.70 -6.32
N THR A 95 -0.58 -2.10 -7.56
CA THR A 95 0.46 -2.37 -8.54
C THR A 95 1.04 -1.05 -9.02
N VAL A 96 2.29 -0.79 -8.66
CA VAL A 96 3.10 0.32 -9.18
C VAL A 96 3.85 -0.16 -10.42
N SER A 97 4.05 0.73 -11.38
CA SER A 97 4.80 0.43 -12.61
C SER A 97 6.24 0.00 -12.31
N THR A 98 6.79 -0.79 -13.24
CA THR A 98 8.15 -1.33 -13.14
C THR A 98 9.19 -0.31 -13.62
N ASP A 99 8.77 0.70 -14.38
CA ASP A 99 9.62 1.69 -15.01
C ASP A 99 10.12 2.74 -14.00
N ASP A 100 11.44 2.89 -13.92
CA ASP A 100 12.11 3.77 -12.97
C ASP A 100 11.75 5.25 -13.16
N SER A 101 11.52 5.66 -14.41
CA SER A 101 11.13 7.02 -14.79
C SER A 101 9.76 7.39 -14.23
N GLU A 102 8.79 6.49 -14.32
CA GLU A 102 7.44 6.69 -13.79
C GLU A 102 7.43 6.68 -12.26
N VAL A 103 8.23 5.81 -11.64
CA VAL A 103 8.39 5.78 -10.18
C VAL A 103 8.98 7.11 -9.68
N LYS A 104 10.02 7.63 -10.35
CA LYS A 104 10.59 8.95 -10.03
C LYS A 104 9.58 10.07 -10.23
N ALA A 105 8.77 10.02 -11.28
CA ALA A 105 7.72 11.01 -11.53
C ALA A 105 6.64 10.95 -10.45
N GLY A 106 6.22 9.76 -10.03
CA GLY A 106 5.24 9.56 -8.95
C GLY A 106 5.73 10.12 -7.62
N LEU A 107 6.98 9.86 -7.24
CA LEU A 107 7.58 10.42 -6.03
C LEU A 107 7.68 11.94 -6.08
N ARG A 108 8.12 12.50 -7.22
CA ARG A 108 8.14 13.95 -7.44
C ARG A 108 6.76 14.57 -7.31
N ALA A 109 5.75 13.92 -7.87
CA ALA A 109 4.36 14.39 -7.83
C ALA A 109 3.78 14.33 -6.40
N LEU A 110 4.27 13.43 -5.54
CA LEU A 110 3.90 13.36 -4.13
C LEU A 110 4.74 14.28 -3.24
N GLY A 111 5.72 15.01 -3.80
CA GLY A 111 6.64 15.85 -3.04
C GLY A 111 7.67 15.07 -2.21
N GLU A 112 7.81 13.77 -2.45
CA GLU A 112 8.75 12.90 -1.78
C GLU A 112 10.15 12.99 -2.44
N PRO A 113 11.24 12.78 -1.69
CA PRO A 113 12.58 12.71 -2.25
C PRO A 113 12.64 11.69 -3.40
N ILE A 114 13.20 12.10 -4.54
CA ILE A 114 13.17 11.29 -5.77
C ILE A 114 14.09 10.08 -5.64
N VAL A 115 15.31 10.29 -5.14
CA VAL A 115 16.31 9.23 -4.92
C VAL A 115 17.00 9.49 -3.59
N LEU A 116 17.01 8.49 -2.71
CA LEU A 116 17.80 8.49 -1.49
C LEU A 116 19.19 7.90 -1.74
N PHE A 117 20.17 8.24 -0.88
CA PHE A 117 21.52 7.74 -1.02
C PHE A 117 21.56 6.21 -0.85
N GLY A 118 22.17 5.50 -1.80
CA GLY A 118 22.23 4.03 -1.79
C GLY A 118 20.94 3.31 -2.19
N GLU A 119 19.89 4.04 -2.59
CA GLU A 119 18.60 3.47 -2.98
C GLU A 119 18.62 2.91 -4.42
N GLY A 120 18.33 1.61 -4.56
CA GLY A 120 18.18 0.97 -5.87
C GLY A 120 16.82 1.24 -6.54
N PRO A 121 16.64 0.89 -7.83
CA PRO A 121 15.35 0.99 -8.51
C PRO A 121 14.23 0.17 -7.84
N ALA A 122 14.58 -0.98 -7.24
CA ALA A 122 13.63 -1.82 -6.52
C ALA A 122 13.15 -1.15 -5.22
N ASP A 123 14.08 -0.65 -4.41
CA ASP A 123 13.81 0.02 -3.14
C ASP A 123 12.94 1.26 -3.35
N ARG A 124 13.22 2.02 -4.41
CA ARG A 124 12.43 3.20 -4.77
C ARG A 124 10.99 2.86 -5.11
N ARG A 125 10.77 1.77 -5.86
CA ARG A 125 9.43 1.29 -6.19
C ARG A 125 8.70 0.81 -4.93
N GLU A 126 9.40 0.14 -4.02
CA GLU A 126 8.84 -0.27 -2.74
C GLU A 126 8.46 0.92 -1.86
N ARG A 127 9.30 1.96 -1.81
CA ARG A 127 8.98 3.21 -1.12
C ARG A 127 7.75 3.89 -1.71
N LEU A 128 7.67 3.99 -3.04
CA LEU A 128 6.47 4.55 -3.69
C LEU A 128 5.20 3.74 -3.35
N ARG A 129 5.28 2.40 -3.29
CA ARG A 129 4.17 1.54 -2.80
C ARG A 129 3.80 1.85 -1.35
N GLY A 130 4.80 2.04 -0.49
CA GLY A 130 4.62 2.42 0.91
C GLY A 130 3.88 3.75 1.04
N VAL A 131 4.33 4.79 0.34
CA VAL A 131 3.69 6.11 0.36
C VAL A 131 2.26 6.05 -0.18
N LEU A 132 2.04 5.37 -1.31
CA LEU A 132 0.71 5.22 -1.92
C LEU A 132 -0.28 4.45 -1.02
N SER A 133 0.22 3.59 -0.14
CA SER A 133 -0.64 2.88 0.82
C SER A 133 -1.23 3.79 1.90
N VAL A 134 -0.53 4.87 2.25
CA VAL A 134 -0.94 5.84 3.26
C VAL A 134 -1.78 6.95 2.64
N VAL A 135 -1.30 7.51 1.52
CA VAL A 135 -1.91 8.67 0.86
C VAL A 135 -3.06 8.27 -0.07
N GLY A 136 -3.04 7.05 -0.59
CA GLY A 136 -4.00 6.55 -1.57
C GLY A 136 -3.62 6.90 -3.03
N PRO A 137 -4.14 6.14 -4.01
CA PRO A 137 -3.78 6.31 -5.42
C PRO A 137 -4.27 7.63 -6.05
N ASP A 138 -5.24 8.29 -5.44
CA ASP A 138 -5.82 9.53 -5.98
C ASP A 138 -4.93 10.76 -5.81
N ALA A 139 -3.95 10.72 -4.91
CA ALA A 139 -3.00 11.81 -4.74
C ALA A 139 -2.11 12.04 -5.98
N LEU A 140 -1.75 10.97 -6.69
CA LEU A 140 -1.00 11.07 -7.95
C LEU A 140 -1.80 11.79 -9.06
N LYS A 141 -3.13 11.62 -9.09
CA LYS A 141 -3.99 12.30 -10.08
C LYS A 141 -4.11 13.79 -9.77
N LYS A 142 -4.23 14.13 -8.49
CA LYS A 142 -4.34 15.52 -8.04
C LYS A 142 -3.07 16.31 -8.35
N SER A 143 -1.90 15.74 -8.04
CA SER A 143 -0.61 16.39 -8.29
C SER A 143 -0.31 16.55 -9.77
N ARG A 144 -0.64 15.58 -10.63
CA ARG A 144 -0.50 15.72 -12.08
C ARG A 144 -1.29 16.94 -12.61
N ARG A 145 -2.53 17.14 -12.13
CA ARG A 145 -3.37 18.27 -12.52
C ARG A 145 -2.80 19.61 -12.04
N GLU A 146 -2.13 19.61 -10.89
CA GLU A 146 -1.47 20.78 -10.33
C GLU A 146 -0.20 21.15 -11.10
N GLU A 147 0.60 20.16 -11.49
CA GLU A 147 1.79 20.36 -12.34
C GLU A 147 1.42 20.92 -13.72
N GLU A 148 0.34 20.43 -14.34
CA GLU A 148 -0.18 20.98 -15.60
C GLU A 148 -0.67 22.44 -15.46
N ARG A 149 -1.23 22.80 -14.30
CA ARG A 149 -1.61 24.20 -14.00
C ARG A 149 -0.39 25.08 -13.83
N GLY A 150 0.64 24.62 -13.12
CA GLY A 150 1.90 25.35 -12.93
C GLY A 150 2.65 25.59 -14.25
N LYS A 151 2.65 24.61 -15.16
CA LYS A 151 3.23 24.77 -16.51
C LYS A 151 2.53 25.87 -17.31
N LYS A 152 1.19 25.90 -17.29
CA LYS A 152 0.41 26.95 -17.97
C LYS A 152 0.72 28.35 -17.42
N SER A 153 0.80 28.50 -16.10
CA SER A 153 1.16 29.79 -15.49
C SER A 153 2.59 30.22 -15.81
N GLN A 154 3.51 29.27 -15.97
CA GLN A 154 4.89 29.56 -16.33
C GLN A 154 5.01 30.02 -17.79
N ASP A 155 4.22 29.45 -18.69
CA ASP A 155 4.15 29.91 -20.09
C ASP A 155 3.53 31.31 -20.19
N GLU A 156 2.51 31.62 -19.38
CA GLU A 156 1.95 32.99 -19.28
C GLU A 156 2.98 33.99 -18.74
N CYS A 157 3.81 33.60 -17.76
CA CYS A 157 4.90 34.43 -17.24
C CYS A 157 6.03 34.66 -18.27
N GLN A 158 6.28 33.67 -19.14
CA GLN A 158 7.28 33.78 -20.22
C GLN A 158 6.78 34.61 -21.41
N GLN A 159 5.58 35.18 -21.34
CA GLN A 159 5.06 36.01 -22.40
C GLN A 159 5.87 37.31 -22.49
N THR A 160 6.64 37.44 -23.59
CA THR A 160 7.44 38.63 -23.84
C THR A 160 6.54 39.84 -24.05
N TRP A 161 6.55 40.79 -23.11
CA TRP A 161 5.75 42.00 -23.18
C TRP A 161 6.56 43.17 -23.74
N TYR A 162 6.03 43.81 -24.79
CA TYR A 162 6.64 44.99 -25.41
C TYR A 162 5.94 46.27 -24.97
N HIS A 163 6.73 47.31 -24.77
CA HIS A 163 6.29 48.66 -24.41
C HIS A 163 6.95 49.66 -25.36
N GLU A 164 6.21 50.68 -25.76
CA GLU A 164 6.75 51.75 -26.60
C GLU A 164 7.82 52.52 -25.82
N GLY A 165 8.98 52.70 -26.44
CA GLY A 165 10.09 53.46 -25.86
C GLY A 165 9.96 54.97 -26.12
N SER A 166 10.64 55.77 -25.31
CA SER A 166 10.72 57.22 -25.52
C SER A 166 11.44 57.59 -26.83
N ALA A 167 11.17 58.79 -27.36
CA ALA A 167 11.82 59.28 -28.58
C ALA A 167 13.36 59.31 -28.46
N SER A 168 13.87 59.67 -27.29
CA SER A 168 15.33 59.66 -27.01
C SER A 168 15.95 58.26 -27.11
N LEU A 169 15.24 57.21 -26.68
CA LEU A 169 15.71 55.83 -26.79
C LEU A 169 15.82 55.38 -28.26
N LYS A 170 14.91 55.85 -29.12
CA LYS A 170 14.95 55.60 -30.56
C LYS A 170 16.18 56.22 -31.21
N ASP A 171 16.48 57.48 -30.89
CA ASP A 171 17.64 58.18 -31.44
C ASP A 171 18.96 57.51 -31.00
N ALA A 172 19.05 57.12 -29.72
CA ALA A 172 20.22 56.40 -29.19
C ALA A 172 20.43 55.03 -29.88
N ARG A 173 19.35 54.26 -30.10
CA ARG A 173 19.41 52.99 -30.84
C ARG A 173 19.83 53.19 -32.29
N LEU A 174 19.34 54.25 -32.94
CA LEU A 174 19.71 54.61 -34.30
C LEU A 174 21.20 54.98 -34.40
N TRP A 175 21.73 55.70 -33.41
CA TRP A 175 23.15 56.05 -33.32
C TRP A 175 24.02 54.80 -33.16
N LEU A 176 23.66 53.89 -32.24
CA LEU A 176 24.33 52.60 -32.05
C LEU A 176 24.34 51.78 -33.33
N ALA A 177 23.21 51.68 -34.02
CA ALA A 177 23.11 50.95 -35.29
C ALA A 177 24.01 51.56 -36.37
N LYS A 178 24.02 52.89 -36.52
CA LYS A 178 24.91 53.60 -37.46
C LYS A 178 26.39 53.38 -37.14
N TYR A 179 26.74 53.23 -35.86
CA TYR A 179 28.10 52.94 -35.43
C TYR A 179 28.50 51.48 -35.66
N SER A 180 27.58 50.53 -35.47
CA SER A 180 27.89 49.10 -35.52
C SER A 180 27.79 48.46 -36.91
N LEU A 181 26.94 48.99 -37.80
CA LEU A 181 26.68 48.41 -39.14
C LEU A 181 27.84 48.55 -40.16
N PRO A 182 28.68 49.61 -40.14
CA PRO A 182 29.78 49.75 -41.12
C PRO A 182 31.02 48.88 -40.83
N ARG A 183 31.00 48.05 -39.78
CA ARG A 183 32.14 47.25 -39.32
C ARG A 183 32.07 45.83 -39.85
#